data_AF-A0A1R1WZR1-F1
#
_entry.id   AF-A0A1R1WZR1-F1
#
_cell.length_a   1.000
_cell.length_b   1.000
_cell.length_c   1.000
_cell.angle_alpha   90.00
_cell.angle_beta   90.00
_cell.angle_gamma   90.00
#
_symmetry.space_group_name_H-M   'P 1'
#
loop_
_entity.id
_entity.type
_entity.pdbx_description
1 polymer ?
#
loop_
_entity_poly.entity_id
_entity_poly.type
_entity_poly.pdbx_seq_one_letter_code
_entity_poly.pdbx_strand_id
1 'polypeptide(L)'
;MLRIAWFVYTVAVQATLIVQNNNQLVDLNSARIELGNEFQKSGLNTPDFSLSKDIYKADKVEFIKHEGDEAFGKYLAMNIPYQPVKNLFDAVNKTIGNDKLNNPGSEAHITIITPPEYEFVLKKAGVTIEEVNDIAQRAKIQKAKFEAFCLGRSCVEESALRDRGSSSRFSDSDRLCTYFIVVKDTNKDLLRIRKRIFDLYVSKGGERSWFDPKAFWPHITIGFDIRDFHIQDGIFKGSNSCMSRLKLI
;
A
#
# COMPACT_ATOMS: atom_id res chain seq x y z
N MET A 1 24.91 -32.62 -54.93
CA MET A 1 24.11 -33.63 -55.65
C MET A 1 23.40 -34.51 -54.63
N LEU A 2 22.09 -34.72 -54.81
CA LEU A 2 21.18 -35.64 -54.08
C LEU A 2 20.92 -35.31 -52.59
N ARG A 3 19.70 -35.11 -52.08
CA ARG A 3 18.32 -35.39 -52.53
C ARG A 3 17.34 -34.41 -51.86
N ILE A 4 16.52 -33.77 -52.70
CA ILE A 4 15.18 -33.26 -52.38
C ILE A 4 14.19 -34.38 -52.71
N ALA A 5 13.03 -34.34 -52.06
CA ALA A 5 11.79 -35.08 -52.36
C ALA A 5 11.51 -36.31 -51.48
N TRP A 6 10.70 -36.07 -50.44
CA TRP A 6 9.49 -36.82 -50.08
C TRP A 6 8.57 -35.80 -49.38
N PHE A 7 7.79 -35.05 -50.16
CA PHE A 7 6.31 -35.16 -50.26
C PHE A 7 5.62 -35.15 -48.87
N VAL A 8 5.09 -34.02 -48.41
CA VAL A 8 3.74 -33.50 -48.79
C VAL A 8 2.70 -34.61 -48.68
N TYR A 9 2.33 -34.99 -47.46
CA TYR A 9 1.05 -35.64 -47.13
C TYR A 9 0.83 -35.57 -45.61
N THR A 10 0.22 -34.47 -45.16
CA THR A 10 -0.72 -34.35 -44.01
C THR A 10 -0.92 -32.87 -43.68
N VAL A 11 -1.45 -32.11 -44.66
CA VAL A 11 -2.31 -30.98 -44.36
C VAL A 11 -3.70 -31.59 -44.14
N ALA A 12 -4.40 -31.13 -43.10
CA ALA A 12 -5.69 -31.66 -42.62
C ALA A 12 -5.60 -32.96 -41.80
N VAL A 13 -5.31 -32.81 -40.49
CA VAL A 13 -6.08 -33.36 -39.34
C VAL A 13 -5.26 -33.02 -38.09
N GLN A 14 -5.45 -31.80 -37.57
CA GLN A 14 -5.36 -31.46 -36.14
C GLN A 14 -5.80 -30.01 -35.87
N ALA A 15 -6.69 -29.47 -36.71
CA ALA A 15 -7.45 -28.24 -36.46
C ALA A 15 -8.80 -28.57 -35.78
N THR A 16 -8.81 -29.52 -34.84
CA THR A 16 -10.06 -29.96 -34.17
C THR A 16 -9.84 -30.30 -32.69
N LEU A 17 -8.90 -29.63 -32.03
CA LEU A 17 -8.74 -29.65 -30.57
C LEU A 17 -8.58 -28.25 -29.95
N ILE A 18 -9.12 -27.22 -30.63
CA ILE A 18 -9.26 -25.86 -30.07
C ILE A 18 -10.69 -25.37 -30.36
N VAL A 19 -11.70 -26.13 -29.94
CA VAL A 19 -13.08 -25.65 -29.73
C VAL A 19 -13.72 -26.51 -28.65
N GLN A 20 -13.35 -26.29 -27.38
CA GLN A 20 -14.18 -26.64 -26.22
C GLN A 20 -13.56 -26.03 -24.95
N ASN A 21 -13.76 -24.72 -24.78
CA ASN A 21 -14.07 -24.08 -23.49
C ASN A 21 -14.17 -22.57 -23.68
N ASN A 22 -15.19 -22.13 -24.43
CA ASN A 22 -15.77 -20.80 -24.25
C ASN A 22 -17.04 -21.00 -23.42
N ASN A 23 -16.96 -20.71 -22.13
CA ASN A 23 -18.04 -20.10 -21.33
C ASN A 23 -17.60 -19.95 -19.88
N GLN A 24 -16.57 -19.13 -19.62
CA GLN A 24 -16.46 -18.41 -18.36
C GLN A 24 -15.89 -17.02 -18.64
N LEU A 25 -16.76 -16.15 -19.19
CA LEU A 25 -16.68 -14.74 -18.87
C LEU A 25 -16.93 -14.65 -17.36
N VAL A 26 -15.86 -14.64 -16.58
CA VAL A 26 -15.91 -14.43 -15.14
C VAL A 26 -16.51 -13.05 -14.94
N ASP A 27 -17.76 -13.02 -14.48
CA ASP A 27 -18.40 -11.81 -14.01
C ASP A 27 -17.51 -11.17 -12.94
N LEU A 28 -17.03 -9.95 -13.20
CA LEU A 28 -16.14 -9.23 -12.30
C LEU A 28 -16.79 -9.00 -10.92
N ASN A 29 -18.12 -9.06 -10.83
CA ASN A 29 -18.81 -9.06 -9.54
C ASN A 29 -18.67 -10.40 -8.81
N SER A 30 -18.68 -11.51 -9.53
CA SER A 30 -18.46 -12.86 -8.99
C SER A 30 -17.02 -13.04 -8.48
N ALA A 31 -16.01 -12.55 -9.21
CA ALA A 31 -14.62 -12.52 -8.73
C ALA A 31 -14.42 -11.63 -7.50
N ARG A 32 -15.17 -10.52 -7.39
CA ARG A 32 -15.16 -9.62 -6.23
C ARG A 32 -15.85 -10.26 -5.01
N ILE A 33 -16.88 -11.07 -5.22
CA ILE A 33 -17.55 -11.84 -4.17
C ILE A 33 -16.64 -13.00 -3.72
N GLU A 34 -15.92 -13.65 -4.64
CA GLU A 34 -14.96 -14.72 -4.31
C GLU A 34 -13.75 -14.22 -3.52
N LEU A 35 -13.13 -13.10 -3.90
CA LEU A 35 -12.07 -12.45 -3.09
C LEU A 35 -12.59 -11.94 -1.75
N GLY A 36 -13.85 -11.52 -1.68
CA GLY A 36 -14.52 -11.18 -0.42
C GLY A 36 -14.82 -12.38 0.49
N ASN A 37 -14.98 -13.58 -0.11
CA ASN A 37 -15.29 -14.84 0.56
C ASN A 37 -14.06 -15.64 0.96
N GLU A 38 -12.91 -15.50 0.30
CA GLU A 38 -11.65 -16.07 0.78
C GLU A 38 -11.23 -15.48 2.14
N PHE A 39 -11.62 -14.23 2.41
CA PHE A 39 -11.45 -13.57 3.70
C PHE A 39 -12.19 -14.27 4.85
N GLN A 40 -13.23 -15.05 4.53
CA GLN A 40 -14.08 -15.74 5.51
C GLN A 40 -13.73 -17.24 5.61
N LYS A 41 -12.96 -17.80 4.66
CA LYS A 41 -12.60 -19.22 4.60
C LYS A 41 -11.33 -19.59 5.37
N SER A 42 -10.54 -18.64 5.86
CA SER A 42 -9.27 -18.95 6.55
C SER A 42 -9.43 -19.42 8.00
N GLY A 43 -10.65 -19.45 8.56
CA GLY A 43 -10.89 -20.02 9.89
C GLY A 43 -10.10 -19.37 11.05
N LEU A 44 -9.41 -18.26 10.79
CA LEU A 44 -8.73 -17.48 11.79
C LEU A 44 -9.78 -16.62 12.49
N ASN A 45 -10.05 -16.90 13.77
CA ASN A 45 -10.75 -15.99 14.66
C ASN A 45 -9.91 -14.72 14.84
N THR A 46 -9.91 -13.83 13.85
CA THR A 46 -9.25 -12.53 13.95
C THR A 46 -10.13 -11.61 14.78
N PRO A 47 -9.61 -10.97 15.83
CA PRO A 47 -10.39 -10.06 16.65
C PRO A 47 -11.04 -8.94 15.82
N ASP A 48 -12.24 -8.56 16.24
CA ASP A 48 -12.94 -7.39 15.69
C ASP A 48 -12.37 -6.12 16.29
N PHE A 49 -12.09 -5.14 15.42
CA PHE A 49 -11.63 -3.81 15.85
C PHE A 49 -12.61 -2.74 15.41
N SER A 50 -12.84 -1.78 16.30
CA SER A 50 -13.69 -0.61 16.01
C SER A 50 -12.85 0.62 15.72
N LEU A 51 -13.32 1.43 14.79
CA LEU A 51 -12.67 2.68 14.40
C LEU A 51 -13.70 3.81 14.38
N SER A 52 -13.42 4.89 15.10
CA SER A 52 -14.31 6.05 15.12
C SER A 52 -14.40 6.70 13.74
N LYS A 53 -15.62 7.05 13.32
CA LYS A 53 -15.88 7.83 12.10
C LYS A 53 -15.21 9.21 12.11
N ASP A 54 -14.75 9.67 13.26
CA ASP A 54 -13.98 10.91 13.37
C ASP A 54 -12.67 10.85 12.59
N ILE A 55 -12.17 9.67 12.21
CA ILE A 55 -11.02 9.53 11.31
C ILE A 55 -11.23 10.31 9.99
N TYR A 56 -12.47 10.49 9.54
CA TYR A 56 -12.80 11.18 8.30
C TYR A 56 -12.84 12.72 8.44
N LYS A 57 -12.61 13.28 9.63
CA LYS A 57 -12.58 14.73 9.88
C LYS A 57 -11.21 15.36 9.57
N ALA A 58 -10.56 14.90 8.50
CA ALA A 58 -9.25 15.40 8.07
C ALA A 58 -9.27 16.88 7.68
N ASP A 59 -10.41 17.38 7.19
CA ASP A 59 -10.62 18.79 6.86
C ASP A 59 -10.59 19.74 8.09
N LYS A 60 -10.60 19.17 9.30
CA LYS A 60 -10.45 19.90 10.58
C LYS A 60 -9.02 19.84 11.13
N VAL A 61 -8.12 19.12 10.47
CA VAL A 61 -6.71 19.02 10.83
C VAL A 61 -5.92 19.96 9.93
N GLU A 62 -4.89 20.59 10.50
CA GLU A 62 -3.99 21.43 9.73
C GLU A 62 -3.20 20.60 8.72
N PHE A 63 -2.89 21.19 7.56
CA PHE A 63 -1.93 20.62 6.65
C PHE A 63 -0.52 20.93 7.16
N ILE A 64 0.21 19.88 7.57
CA ILE A 64 1.58 20.00 8.04
C ILE A 64 2.52 19.85 6.84
N LYS A 65 3.44 20.81 6.70
CA LYS A 65 4.52 20.75 5.71
C LYS A 65 5.70 20.00 6.31
N HIS A 66 6.03 18.85 5.76
CA HIS A 66 7.21 18.09 6.19
C HIS A 66 8.41 18.53 5.34
N GLU A 67 9.11 19.54 5.83
CA GLU A 67 10.20 20.24 5.15
C GLU A 67 11.54 20.12 5.91
N GLY A 68 11.67 19.10 6.78
CA GLY A 68 12.86 18.90 7.61
C GLY A 68 14.16 18.79 6.81
N ASP A 69 15.26 19.26 7.40
CA ASP A 69 16.58 19.26 6.75
C ASP A 69 17.34 17.96 6.95
N GLU A 70 16.87 17.11 7.87
CA GLU A 70 17.36 15.76 8.06
C GLU A 70 17.13 14.87 6.83
N ALA A 71 17.96 13.84 6.68
CA ALA A 71 17.74 12.81 5.69
C ALA A 71 16.35 12.20 5.89
N PHE A 72 15.56 12.17 4.81
CA PHE A 72 14.16 11.71 4.81
C PHE A 72 13.16 12.58 5.59
N GLY A 73 13.54 13.81 5.99
CA GLY A 73 12.64 14.79 6.62
C GLY A 73 11.63 15.43 5.67
N LYS A 74 11.77 15.20 4.35
CA LYS A 74 10.95 15.79 3.29
C LYS A 74 10.03 14.74 2.65
N TYR A 75 8.73 14.94 2.81
CA TYR A 75 7.69 14.07 2.25
C TYR A 75 6.35 14.81 2.15
N LEU A 76 5.40 14.23 1.42
CA LEU A 76 4.04 14.77 1.35
C LEU A 76 3.07 13.82 2.02
N ALA A 77 2.24 14.34 2.91
CA ALA A 77 1.25 13.59 3.65
C ALA A 77 -0.08 14.33 3.75
N MET A 78 -1.16 13.58 3.88
CA MET A 78 -2.47 14.07 4.32
C MET A 78 -2.60 13.71 5.79
N ASN A 79 -2.50 14.71 6.68
CA ASN A 79 -2.71 14.50 8.10
C ASN A 79 -4.17 14.14 8.37
N ILE A 80 -4.41 13.28 9.35
CA ILE A 80 -5.76 12.86 9.76
C ILE A 80 -5.88 12.98 11.28
N PRO A 81 -7.10 12.99 11.83
CA PRO A 81 -7.28 13.05 13.28
C PRO A 81 -6.55 11.91 13.98
N TYR A 82 -5.64 12.25 14.89
CA TYR A 82 -4.79 11.29 15.58
C TYR A 82 -5.56 10.40 16.56
N GLN A 83 -6.51 10.97 17.32
CA GLN A 83 -7.19 10.26 18.41
C GLN A 83 -7.91 8.97 17.97
N PRO A 84 -8.67 8.93 16.86
CA PRO A 84 -9.25 7.67 16.34
C PRO A 84 -8.20 6.59 16.06
N VAL A 85 -7.04 6.99 15.52
CA VAL A 85 -5.95 6.06 15.17
C VAL A 85 -5.25 5.56 16.42
N LYS A 86 -5.00 6.45 17.40
CA LYS A 86 -4.43 6.09 18.70
C LYS A 86 -5.31 5.10 19.47
N ASN A 87 -6.62 5.31 19.48
CA ASN A 87 -7.57 4.39 20.13
C ASN A 87 -7.55 3.00 19.46
N LEU A 88 -7.45 2.97 18.12
CA LEU A 88 -7.30 1.71 17.39
C LEU A 88 -5.96 1.03 17.71
N PHE A 89 -4.86 1.79 17.75
CA PHE A 89 -3.55 1.28 18.15
C PHE A 89 -3.61 0.65 19.55
N ASP A 90 -4.21 1.31 20.54
CA ASP A 90 -4.31 0.77 21.90
C ASP A 90 -5.06 -0.56 21.93
N ALA A 91 -6.16 -0.66 21.19
CA ALA A 91 -6.92 -1.90 21.07
C ALA A 91 -6.10 -3.02 20.39
N VAL A 92 -5.40 -2.69 19.30
CA VAL A 92 -4.54 -3.62 18.56
C VAL A 92 -3.37 -4.09 19.42
N ASN A 93 -2.65 -3.16 20.06
CA ASN A 93 -1.49 -3.47 20.88
C ASN A 93 -1.87 -4.37 22.06
N LYS A 94 -3.00 -4.08 22.72
CA LYS A 94 -3.50 -4.92 23.80
C LYS A 94 -3.92 -6.32 23.34
N THR A 95 -4.56 -6.42 22.17
CA THR A 95 -5.20 -7.68 21.74
C THR A 95 -4.24 -8.62 21.03
N ILE A 96 -3.38 -8.09 20.15
CA ILE A 96 -2.48 -8.89 19.32
C ILE A 96 -1.01 -8.52 19.52
N GLY A 97 -0.72 -7.31 19.97
CA GLY A 97 0.63 -6.84 20.27
C GLY A 97 1.19 -7.26 21.62
N ASN A 98 0.35 -7.79 22.52
CA ASN A 98 0.69 -8.07 23.92
C ASN A 98 1.38 -6.89 24.63
N ASP A 99 0.92 -5.66 24.34
CA ASP A 99 1.46 -4.40 24.87
C ASP A 99 2.93 -4.11 24.50
N LYS A 100 3.43 -4.71 23.41
CA LYS A 100 4.83 -4.56 22.96
C LYS A 100 5.00 -3.76 21.66
N LEU A 101 3.92 -3.39 20.99
CA LEU A 101 4.04 -2.60 19.76
C LEU A 101 4.53 -1.19 20.08
N ASN A 102 5.45 -0.73 19.24
CA ASN A 102 5.88 0.65 19.21
C ASN A 102 4.83 1.51 18.50
N ASN A 103 4.59 2.69 19.06
CA ASN A 103 3.70 3.70 18.47
C ASN A 103 4.47 4.49 17.40
N PRO A 104 3.91 4.68 16.18
CA PRO A 104 4.54 5.46 15.11
C PRO A 104 4.72 6.95 15.43
N GLY A 105 4.13 7.48 16.50
CA GLY A 105 4.36 8.84 16.96
C GLY A 105 3.10 9.51 17.49
N SER A 106 3.05 10.85 17.43
CA SER A 106 1.90 11.66 17.85
C SER A 106 1.05 12.17 16.68
N GLU A 107 1.34 11.71 15.47
CA GLU A 107 0.68 12.11 14.24
C GLU A 107 0.15 10.88 13.51
N ALA A 108 -1.02 11.02 12.89
CA ALA A 108 -1.53 10.05 11.94
C ALA A 108 -1.68 10.72 10.58
N HIS A 109 -1.25 10.04 9.53
CA HIS A 109 -1.35 10.55 8.17
C HIS A 109 -1.42 9.44 7.13
N ILE A 110 -1.84 9.81 5.93
CA ILE A 110 -1.65 9.03 4.71
C ILE A 110 -0.47 9.64 3.97
N THR A 111 0.60 8.88 3.73
CA THR A 111 1.74 9.37 2.94
C THR A 111 1.39 9.35 1.46
N ILE A 112 1.49 10.50 0.79
CA ILE A 112 1.23 10.66 -0.66
C ILE A 112 2.52 10.57 -1.46
N ILE A 113 3.61 11.18 -0.99
CA ILE A 113 4.96 11.03 -1.54
C ILE A 113 5.86 10.62 -0.40
N THR A 114 6.51 9.47 -0.51
CA THR A 114 7.43 8.95 0.51
C THR A 114 8.75 9.71 0.50
N PRO A 115 9.50 9.71 1.62
CA PRO A 115 10.82 10.32 1.63
C PRO A 115 11.79 9.80 0.56
N PRO A 116 11.85 8.48 0.27
CA PRO A 116 12.68 7.96 -0.83
C PRO A 116 12.22 8.41 -2.22
N GLU A 117 10.90 8.50 -2.48
CA GLU A 117 10.39 9.06 -3.74
C GLU A 117 10.83 10.52 -3.93
N TYR A 118 10.78 11.32 -2.86
CA TYR A 118 11.23 12.71 -2.94
C TYR A 118 12.76 12.80 -3.12
N GLU A 119 13.53 12.21 -2.20
CA GLU A 119 14.99 12.41 -2.12
C GLU A 119 15.73 11.83 -3.33
N PHE A 120 15.32 10.66 -3.81
CA PHE A 120 16.04 9.95 -4.87
C PHE A 120 15.44 10.14 -6.27
N VAL A 121 14.20 10.59 -6.40
CA VAL A 121 13.54 10.73 -7.70
C VAL A 121 13.19 12.19 -7.99
N LEU A 122 12.27 12.78 -7.23
CA LEU A 122 11.72 14.11 -7.55
C LEU A 122 12.79 15.21 -7.45
N LYS A 123 13.53 15.22 -6.33
CA LYS A 123 14.60 16.19 -6.06
C LYS A 123 15.71 16.17 -7.13
N LYS A 124 16.02 14.99 -7.68
CA LYS A 124 17.05 14.82 -8.73
C LYS A 124 16.68 15.52 -10.04
N ALA A 125 15.39 15.66 -10.33
CA ALA A 125 14.89 16.45 -11.46
C ALA A 125 14.67 17.93 -11.12
N GLY A 126 15.06 18.39 -9.93
CA GLY A 126 14.87 19.78 -9.50
C GLY A 126 13.44 20.13 -9.09
N VAL A 127 12.60 19.14 -8.78
CA VAL A 127 11.31 19.38 -8.10
C VAL A 127 11.59 19.66 -6.63
N THR A 128 11.09 20.77 -6.12
CA THR A 128 11.26 21.15 -4.71
C THR A 128 10.09 20.68 -3.85
N ILE A 129 10.29 20.52 -2.54
CA ILE A 129 9.23 20.11 -1.61
C ILE A 129 8.14 21.19 -1.51
N GLU A 130 8.52 22.46 -1.68
CA GLU A 130 7.60 23.59 -1.68
C GLU A 130 6.64 23.54 -2.88
N GLU A 131 7.12 23.16 -4.07
CA GLU A 131 6.28 22.96 -5.25
C GLU A 131 5.31 21.78 -5.05
N VAL A 132 5.78 20.70 -4.43
CA VAL A 132 4.95 19.54 -4.06
C VAL A 132 3.86 19.94 -3.06
N ASN A 133 4.22 20.71 -2.04
CA ASN A 133 3.29 21.23 -1.03
C ASN A 133 2.27 22.20 -1.66
N ASP A 134 2.68 23.08 -2.56
CA ASP A 134 1.77 24.00 -3.27
C ASP A 134 0.75 23.24 -4.12
N ILE A 135 1.18 22.19 -4.84
CA ILE A 135 0.26 21.31 -5.58
C ILE A 135 -0.79 20.70 -4.64
N ALA A 136 -0.37 20.20 -3.48
CA ALA A 136 -1.25 19.57 -2.50
C ALA A 136 -2.23 20.57 -1.87
N GLN A 137 -1.76 21.76 -1.51
CA GLN A 137 -2.58 22.84 -0.94
C GLN A 137 -3.62 23.34 -1.95
N ARG A 138 -3.22 23.60 -3.21
CA ARG A 138 -4.15 23.99 -4.28
C ARG A 138 -5.18 22.90 -4.59
N ALA A 139 -4.79 21.63 -4.44
CA ALA A 139 -5.69 20.50 -4.57
C ALA A 139 -6.58 20.28 -3.33
N LYS A 140 -6.38 21.07 -2.26
CA LYS A 140 -7.08 20.95 -0.97
C LYS A 140 -6.93 19.54 -0.39
N ILE A 141 -5.69 19.05 -0.27
CA ILE A 141 -5.37 17.69 0.21
C ILE A 141 -6.15 17.26 1.46
N GLN A 142 -6.35 18.17 2.44
CA GLN A 142 -7.13 17.86 3.65
C GLN A 142 -8.63 17.62 3.44
N LYS A 143 -9.16 17.92 2.24
CA LYS A 143 -10.53 17.62 1.84
C LYS A 143 -10.63 16.39 0.93
N ALA A 144 -9.52 15.69 0.69
CA ALA A 144 -9.51 14.47 -0.11
C ALA A 144 -10.36 13.39 0.57
N LYS A 145 -11.20 12.70 -0.21
CA LYS A 145 -12.04 11.62 0.32
C LYS A 145 -11.29 10.29 0.32
N PHE A 146 -11.40 9.58 1.43
CA PHE A 146 -10.84 8.25 1.58
C PHE A 146 -11.77 7.34 2.39
N GLU A 147 -11.54 6.03 2.28
CA GLU A 147 -12.22 4.99 3.07
C GLU A 147 -11.15 4.20 3.85
N ALA A 148 -11.36 4.05 5.15
CA ALA A 148 -10.60 3.11 5.97
C ALA A 148 -11.14 1.69 5.72
N PHE A 149 -10.43 0.91 4.90
CA PHE A 149 -10.96 -0.33 4.33
C PHE A 149 -10.86 -1.52 5.27
N CYS A 150 -9.68 -1.75 5.84
CA CYS A 150 -9.41 -2.89 6.72
C CYS A 150 -8.22 -2.58 7.65
N LEU A 151 -8.11 -3.34 8.74
CA LEU A 151 -6.87 -3.44 9.48
C LEU A 151 -5.94 -4.37 8.69
N GLY A 152 -4.77 -3.86 8.33
CA GLY A 152 -3.72 -4.58 7.64
C GLY A 152 -2.57 -4.96 8.57
N ARG A 153 -1.92 -6.08 8.23
CA ARG A 153 -0.70 -6.56 8.87
C ARG A 153 0.23 -7.11 7.81
N SER A 154 1.49 -6.72 7.89
CA SER A 154 2.55 -7.31 7.07
C SER A 154 3.74 -7.63 7.94
N CYS A 155 4.30 -8.83 7.78
CA CYS A 155 5.40 -9.30 8.60
C CYS A 155 6.55 -9.82 7.75
N VAL A 156 7.77 -9.60 8.21
CA VAL A 156 9.01 -10.19 7.68
C VAL A 156 9.58 -11.16 8.69
N GLU A 157 10.24 -12.21 8.22
CA GLU A 157 11.01 -13.09 9.10
C GLU A 157 12.17 -12.29 9.71
N GLU A 158 12.41 -12.41 11.01
CA GLU A 158 13.55 -11.76 11.68
C GLU A 158 14.87 -12.24 11.05
N SER A 159 14.95 -13.50 10.63
CA SER A 159 16.13 -14.03 9.91
C SER A 159 16.35 -13.36 8.56
N ALA A 160 15.32 -12.81 7.92
CA ALA A 160 15.49 -12.05 6.67
C ALA A 160 16.16 -10.69 6.91
N LEU A 161 16.22 -10.25 8.18
CA LEU A 161 16.91 -9.03 8.61
C LEU A 161 18.31 -9.32 9.19
N ARG A 162 18.66 -10.58 9.43
CA ARG A 162 20.00 -11.00 9.89
C ARG A 162 20.79 -11.55 8.71
N ASP A 163 22.07 -11.17 8.60
CA ASP A 163 22.97 -11.74 7.60
C ASP A 163 22.97 -13.28 7.67
N ARG A 164 22.88 -13.91 6.50
CA ARG A 164 22.67 -15.36 6.27
C ARG A 164 23.62 -16.23 7.10
N GLY A 165 23.17 -16.72 8.26
CA GLY A 165 24.01 -17.60 9.08
C GLY A 165 23.33 -18.50 10.11
N SER A 166 22.03 -18.37 10.38
CA SER A 166 21.39 -19.18 11.42
C SER A 166 20.13 -19.86 10.92
N SER A 167 20.24 -21.17 10.69
CA SER A 167 19.13 -22.07 10.40
C SER A 167 18.51 -22.58 11.71
N SER A 168 17.60 -21.81 12.29
CA SER A 168 16.71 -22.29 13.36
C SER A 168 15.29 -22.42 12.82
N ARG A 169 14.59 -23.49 13.22
CA ARG A 169 13.19 -23.74 12.84
C ARG A 169 12.31 -22.63 13.41
N PHE A 170 11.61 -21.93 12.53
CA PHE A 170 10.82 -20.73 12.84
C PHE A 170 9.55 -21.06 13.63
N SER A 171 9.34 -20.30 14.69
CA SER A 171 8.06 -20.16 15.39
C SER A 171 7.41 -18.83 14.95
N ASP A 172 6.08 -18.69 15.04
CA ASP A 172 5.38 -17.42 14.76
C ASP A 172 5.92 -16.24 15.60
N SER A 173 6.68 -16.52 16.67
CA SER A 173 7.40 -15.52 17.49
C SER A 173 8.54 -14.79 16.77
N ASP A 174 9.00 -15.29 15.63
CA ASP A 174 10.23 -14.81 14.98
C ASP A 174 9.92 -13.86 13.81
N ARG A 175 8.67 -13.40 13.70
CA ARG A 175 8.22 -12.48 12.65
C ARG A 175 8.06 -11.08 13.24
N LEU A 176 8.64 -10.10 12.55
CA LEU A 176 8.42 -8.70 12.86
C LEU A 176 7.35 -8.14 11.94
N CYS A 177 6.37 -7.46 12.52
CA CYS A 177 5.19 -6.98 11.84
C CYS A 177 5.07 -5.45 11.92
N THR A 178 4.46 -4.88 10.88
CA THR A 178 3.86 -3.55 10.89
C THR A 178 2.35 -3.68 10.71
N TYR A 179 1.62 -2.82 11.42
CA TYR A 179 0.17 -2.75 11.47
C TYR A 179 -0.26 -1.39 10.93
N PHE A 180 -1.29 -1.40 10.09
CA PHE A 180 -1.73 -0.20 9.39
C PHE A 180 -3.20 -0.30 9.02
N ILE A 181 -3.85 0.84 8.82
CA ILE A 181 -5.15 0.90 8.16
C ILE A 181 -4.88 0.93 6.66
N VAL A 182 -5.42 -0.04 5.91
CA VAL A 182 -5.43 0.04 4.45
C VAL A 182 -6.45 1.08 4.05
N VAL A 183 -6.05 2.02 3.21
CA VAL A 183 -6.90 3.12 2.76
C VAL A 183 -7.27 2.93 1.30
N LYS A 184 -8.49 3.31 0.93
CA LYS A 184 -8.88 3.51 -0.47
C LYS A 184 -9.05 4.99 -0.76
N ASP A 185 -8.43 5.45 -1.84
CA ASP A 185 -8.63 6.77 -2.42
C ASP A 185 -9.92 6.79 -3.26
N THR A 186 -11.08 6.83 -2.59
CA THR A 186 -12.41 6.57 -3.18
C THR A 186 -12.75 7.52 -4.33
N ASN A 187 -12.28 8.78 -4.25
CA ASN A 187 -12.50 9.79 -5.28
C ASN A 187 -11.29 10.03 -6.18
N LYS A 188 -10.20 9.25 -6.02
CA LYS A 188 -8.93 9.45 -6.74
C LYS A 188 -8.31 10.83 -6.49
N ASP A 189 -8.59 11.43 -5.33
CA ASP A 189 -8.14 12.78 -4.98
C ASP A 189 -6.61 12.78 -4.77
N LEU A 190 -6.12 11.79 -4.01
CA LEU A 190 -4.69 11.62 -3.72
C LEU A 190 -3.93 11.21 -4.99
N LEU A 191 -4.51 10.33 -5.80
CA LEU A 191 -3.95 9.95 -7.10
C LEU A 191 -3.85 11.16 -8.05
N ARG A 192 -4.81 12.09 -8.03
CA ARG A 192 -4.72 13.32 -8.84
C ARG A 192 -3.58 14.22 -8.37
N ILE A 193 -3.32 14.32 -7.07
CA ILE A 193 -2.15 15.04 -6.54
C ILE A 193 -0.86 14.40 -7.05
N ARG A 194 -0.72 13.07 -6.92
CA ARG A 194 0.45 12.33 -7.44
C ARG A 194 0.64 12.56 -8.95
N LYS A 195 -0.43 12.56 -9.73
CA LYS A 195 -0.36 12.86 -11.18
C LYS A 195 0.14 14.27 -11.47
N ARG A 196 -0.32 15.29 -10.75
CA ARG A 196 0.19 16.66 -10.91
C ARG A 196 1.66 16.79 -10.56
N ILE A 197 2.11 16.07 -9.52
CA ILE A 197 3.53 15.99 -9.16
C ILE A 197 4.32 15.28 -10.25
N PHE A 198 3.77 14.22 -10.85
CA PHE A 198 4.38 13.52 -11.99
C PHE A 198 4.50 14.45 -13.21
N ASP A 199 3.46 15.23 -13.52
CA ASP A 199 3.48 16.19 -14.61
C ASP A 199 4.56 17.26 -14.39
N LEU A 200 4.68 17.78 -13.16
CA LEU A 200 5.77 18.69 -12.77
C LEU A 200 7.13 18.03 -12.94
N TYR A 201 7.31 16.82 -12.41
CA TYR A 201 8.55 16.05 -12.50
C TYR A 201 9.00 15.87 -13.95
N VAL A 202 8.11 15.44 -14.84
CA VAL A 202 8.40 15.29 -16.27
C VAL A 202 8.71 16.63 -16.93
N SER A 203 7.99 17.70 -16.57
CA SER A 203 8.23 19.04 -17.12
C SER A 203 9.63 19.58 -16.79
N LYS A 204 10.25 19.10 -15.71
CA LYS A 204 11.62 19.44 -15.32
C LYS A 204 12.68 18.46 -15.86
N GLY A 205 12.29 17.58 -16.80
CA GLY A 205 13.20 16.62 -17.42
C GLY A 205 13.37 15.32 -16.63
N GLY A 206 12.47 15.04 -15.68
CA GLY A 206 12.44 13.77 -14.96
C GLY A 206 12.17 12.56 -15.87
N GLU A 207 12.87 11.46 -15.60
CA GLU A 207 12.72 10.19 -16.33
C GLU A 207 11.41 9.49 -15.91
N ARG A 208 10.47 9.37 -16.85
CA ARG A 208 9.10 8.86 -16.61
C ARG A 208 9.06 7.49 -15.93
N SER A 209 10.04 6.64 -16.21
CA SER A 209 10.11 5.28 -15.63
C SER A 209 10.50 5.27 -14.16
N TRP A 210 11.00 6.37 -13.60
CA TRP A 210 11.46 6.43 -12.21
C TRP A 210 10.37 6.85 -11.23
N PHE A 211 9.24 7.38 -11.71
CA PHE A 211 8.11 7.76 -10.87
C PHE A 211 6.79 7.34 -11.52
N ASP A 212 6.10 6.34 -10.95
CA ASP A 212 4.73 6.01 -11.34
C ASP A 212 3.72 6.57 -10.32
N PRO A 213 2.86 7.54 -10.70
CA PRO A 213 1.84 8.04 -9.78
C PRO A 213 0.84 6.96 -9.34
N LYS A 214 0.72 5.83 -10.06
CA LYS A 214 -0.15 4.70 -9.71
C LYS A 214 0.50 3.64 -8.83
N ALA A 215 1.82 3.65 -8.66
CA ALA A 215 2.53 2.79 -7.70
C ALA A 215 2.28 3.35 -6.28
N PHE A 216 1.04 3.24 -5.81
CA PHE A 216 0.52 3.94 -4.66
C PHE A 216 -0.41 3.05 -3.85
N TRP A 217 -0.01 2.76 -2.61
CA TRP A 217 -0.77 1.96 -1.66
C TRP A 217 -1.03 2.81 -0.42
N PRO A 218 -2.06 3.69 -0.45
CA PRO A 218 -2.35 4.56 0.68
C PRO A 218 -2.70 3.74 1.92
N HIS A 219 -2.06 4.09 3.01
CA HIS A 219 -2.24 3.45 4.30
C HIS A 219 -1.96 4.46 5.41
N ILE A 220 -2.37 4.12 6.62
CA ILE A 220 -2.05 4.85 7.85
C ILE A 220 -1.34 3.86 8.76
N THR A 221 -0.04 4.05 9.01
CA THR A 221 0.68 3.22 9.99
C THR A 221 0.12 3.46 11.37
N ILE A 222 -0.18 2.39 12.11
CA ILE A 222 -0.72 2.48 13.47
C ILE A 222 0.22 1.92 14.54
N GLY A 223 1.11 0.98 14.20
CA GLY A 223 2.03 0.36 15.14
C GLY A 223 2.93 -0.68 14.50
N PHE A 224 4.03 -1.04 15.15
CA PHE A 224 4.98 -2.04 14.65
C PHE A 224 5.81 -2.66 15.77
N ASP A 225 6.43 -3.81 15.51
CA ASP A 225 7.29 -4.48 16.50
C ASP A 225 8.61 -3.72 16.70
N ILE A 226 9.38 -3.48 15.63
CA ILE A 226 10.68 -2.78 15.71
C ILE A 226 10.67 -1.47 14.95
N ARG A 227 10.22 -1.49 13.69
CA ARG A 227 10.14 -0.31 12.83
C ARG A 227 8.99 -0.45 11.84
N ASP A 228 8.60 0.65 11.24
CA ASP A 228 7.68 0.59 10.11
C ASP A 228 8.38 -0.05 8.89
N PHE A 229 7.69 -1.00 8.25
CA PHE A 229 8.17 -1.64 7.03
C PHE A 229 7.60 -0.96 5.80
N HIS A 230 8.40 -0.87 4.75
CA HIS A 230 8.08 -0.15 3.52
C HIS A 230 8.36 -1.00 2.28
N ILE A 231 8.18 -0.43 1.10
CA ILE A 231 8.39 -1.13 -0.18
C ILE A 231 9.82 -1.65 -0.35
N GLN A 232 10.81 -0.98 0.26
CA GLN A 232 12.21 -1.41 0.29
C GLN A 232 12.40 -2.74 1.02
N ASP A 233 11.49 -3.06 1.93
CA ASP A 233 11.44 -4.34 2.65
C ASP A 233 10.64 -5.42 1.89
N GLY A 234 10.20 -5.11 0.65
CA GLY A 234 9.30 -5.96 -0.13
C GLY A 234 7.85 -5.94 0.36
N ILE A 235 7.49 -4.98 1.22
CA ILE A 235 6.18 -4.91 1.86
C ILE A 235 5.27 -3.91 1.14
N PHE A 236 4.17 -4.44 0.58
CA PHE A 236 3.11 -3.66 -0.06
C PHE A 236 1.88 -3.62 0.84
N LYS A 237 1.55 -2.45 1.36
CA LYS A 237 0.48 -2.22 2.35
C LYS A 237 -0.90 -2.04 1.69
N GLY A 238 -1.23 -2.96 0.79
CA GLY A 238 -2.50 -2.97 0.04
C GLY A 238 -3.57 -3.86 0.67
N SER A 239 -4.65 -4.11 -0.08
CA SER A 239 -5.73 -5.00 0.35
C SER A 239 -5.29 -6.45 0.54
N ASN A 240 -4.19 -6.87 -0.09
CA ASN A 240 -3.56 -8.18 0.12
C ASN A 240 -3.03 -8.38 1.54
N SER A 241 -2.86 -7.31 2.31
CA SER A 241 -2.40 -7.36 3.70
C SER A 241 -3.53 -7.25 4.72
N CYS A 242 -4.80 -7.20 4.28
CA CYS A 242 -5.94 -7.12 5.20
C CYS A 242 -5.96 -8.35 6.12
N MET A 243 -6.04 -8.11 7.43
CA MET A 243 -6.18 -9.16 8.45
C MET A 243 -7.54 -9.13 9.15
N SER A 244 -8.20 -7.97 9.26
CA SER A 244 -9.51 -7.86 9.93
C SER A 244 -10.31 -6.70 9.34
N ARG A 245 -11.64 -6.81 9.39
CA ARG A 245 -12.54 -5.72 9.00
C ARG A 245 -12.62 -4.70 10.12
N LEU A 246 -12.64 -3.42 9.77
CA LEU A 246 -12.85 -2.34 10.74
C LEU A 246 -14.33 -2.04 10.87
N LYS A 247 -14.86 -2.09 12.09
CA LYS A 247 -16.22 -1.65 12.40
C LYS A 247 -16.23 -0.15 12.66
N LEU A 248 -16.81 0.61 11.74
CA LEU A 248 -16.95 2.05 11.92
C LEU A 248 -18.01 2.36 12.98
N ILE A 249 -17.62 3.10 14.02
CA ILE A 249 -18.49 3.55 15.12
C ILE A 249 -18.66 5.06 15.12
#